data_AF-A0A8H7BGA1-F1
#
_entry.id   AF-A0A8H7BGA1-F1
#
_cell.length_a   1.000
_cell.length_b   1.000
_cell.length_c   1.000
_cell.angle_alpha   90.00
_cell.angle_beta   90.00
_cell.angle_gamma   90.00
#
_symmetry.space_group_name_H-M   'P 1'
#
loop_
_entity.id
_entity.type
_entity.pdbx_description
1 polymer ?
#
loop_
_entity_poly.entity_id
_entity_poly.type
_entity_poly.pdbx_seq_one_letter_code
_entity_poly.pdbx_strand_id
1 'polypeptide(L)'
;MEAVTKMINIIERVAIGTTSRETAIMRLLQLDLLPNENKFKTAIIEMVRKLPRVSIAEDTNEFELSTRYIDPFLCGLFDDPDKGIFLRWTNETTLEARKHEGFSTIRPNLTISSLHGMKWKMTYGYGEAKSAAQ
;
A
#
# COMPACT_ATOMS: atom_id res chain seq x y z
N MET A 1 6.51 -2.68 -20.87
CA MET A 1 6.58 -4.12 -20.51
C MET A 1 7.91 -4.50 -19.88
N GLU A 2 9.05 -4.00 -20.39
CA GLU A 2 10.39 -4.36 -19.88
C GLU A 2 10.57 -4.13 -18.37
N ALA A 3 10.12 -2.99 -17.83
CA ALA A 3 10.20 -2.68 -16.39
C ALA A 3 9.48 -3.71 -15.51
N VAL A 4 8.25 -4.08 -15.92
CA VAL A 4 7.42 -5.07 -15.21
C VAL A 4 8.09 -6.44 -15.21
N THR A 5 8.60 -6.87 -16.37
CA THR A 5 9.32 -8.15 -16.49
C THR A 5 10.56 -8.19 -15.59
N LYS A 6 11.35 -7.10 -15.55
CA LYS A 6 12.53 -7.01 -14.68
C LYS A 6 12.15 -7.14 -13.20
N MET A 7 11.08 -6.46 -12.77
CA MET A 7 10.60 -6.54 -11.38
C MET A 7 10.10 -7.94 -11.04
N ILE A 8 9.29 -8.57 -11.91
CA ILE A 8 8.78 -9.93 -11.73
C ILE A 8 9.92 -10.93 -11.55
N ASN A 9 10.92 -10.89 -12.45
CA ASN A 9 12.07 -11.78 -12.37
C ASN A 9 12.83 -11.67 -11.03
N ILE A 10 12.90 -10.47 -10.44
CA ILE A 10 13.54 -10.29 -9.13
C ILE A 10 12.67 -10.90 -8.02
N ILE A 11 11.35 -10.68 -8.05
CA ILE A 11 10.41 -11.19 -7.05
C ILE A 11 10.33 -12.71 -7.08
N GLU A 12 10.28 -13.32 -8.27
CA GLU A 12 10.24 -14.77 -8.44
C GLU A 12 11.45 -15.42 -7.76
N ARG A 13 12.65 -14.83 -7.91
CA ARG A 13 13.88 -15.32 -7.26
C ARG A 13 13.80 -15.28 -5.73
N VAL A 14 13.09 -14.31 -5.17
CA VAL A 14 12.80 -14.26 -3.72
C VAL A 14 11.82 -15.37 -3.35
N ALA A 15 10.75 -15.54 -4.13
CA ALA A 15 9.72 -16.54 -3.87
C ALA A 15 10.27 -17.98 -3.88
N ILE A 16 11.14 -18.31 -4.85
CA ILE A 16 11.79 -19.63 -4.93
C ILE A 16 13.01 -19.77 -4.00
N GLY A 17 13.35 -18.74 -3.23
CA GLY A 17 14.45 -18.77 -2.26
C GLY A 17 15.87 -18.70 -2.84
N THR A 18 16.03 -18.38 -4.14
CA THR A 18 17.36 -18.27 -4.78
C THR A 18 18.04 -16.92 -4.54
N THR A 19 17.36 -15.96 -3.91
CA THR A 19 17.93 -14.65 -3.56
C THR A 19 17.32 -14.17 -2.24
N SER A 20 18.13 -13.54 -1.38
CA SER A 20 17.65 -12.96 -0.12
C SER A 20 16.78 -11.74 -0.37
N ARG A 21 15.98 -11.34 0.63
CA ARG A 21 15.13 -10.16 0.52
C ARG A 21 15.98 -8.90 0.33
N GLU A 22 17.08 -8.81 1.06
CA GLU A 22 18.02 -7.69 1.05
C GLU A 22 18.64 -7.52 -0.33
N THR A 23 19.13 -8.61 -0.94
CA THR A 23 19.70 -8.58 -2.30
C THR A 23 18.65 -8.22 -3.35
N ALA A 24 17.42 -8.72 -3.21
CA ALA A 24 16.34 -8.38 -4.13
C ALA A 24 15.94 -6.90 -4.03
N ILE A 25 15.83 -6.35 -2.81
CA ILE A 25 15.56 -4.92 -2.58
C ILE A 25 16.65 -4.05 -3.21
N MET A 26 17.93 -4.41 -3.03
CA MET A 26 19.04 -3.70 -3.67
C MET A 26 18.93 -3.70 -5.19
N ARG A 27 18.58 -4.84 -5.80
CA ARG A 27 18.38 -4.94 -7.25
C ARG A 27 17.18 -4.14 -7.74
N LEU A 28 16.08 -4.14 -6.99
CA LEU A 28 14.91 -3.32 -7.31
C LEU A 28 15.28 -1.85 -7.30
N LEU A 29 15.97 -1.38 -6.25
CA LEU A 29 16.41 0.02 -6.12
C LEU A 29 17.32 0.48 -7.27
N GLN A 30 18.16 -0.43 -7.80
CA GLN A 30 19.05 -0.18 -8.94
C GLN A 30 18.33 -0.09 -10.30
N LEU A 31 17.04 -0.43 -10.38
CA LEU A 31 16.28 -0.27 -11.62
C LEU A 31 16.08 1.22 -11.91
N ASP A 32 16.56 1.64 -13.08
CA ASP A 32 16.27 2.94 -13.66
C ASP A 32 14.91 2.89 -14.36
N LEU A 33 13.93 3.56 -13.78
CA LEU A 33 12.52 3.49 -14.15
C LEU A 33 11.92 4.90 -14.25
N LEU A 34 10.88 5.05 -15.06
CA LEU A 34 10.14 6.30 -15.15
C LEU A 34 9.48 6.66 -13.79
N PRO A 35 9.20 7.94 -13.51
CA PRO A 35 8.64 8.37 -12.22
C PRO A 35 7.37 7.60 -11.79
N ASN A 36 6.48 7.29 -12.73
CA ASN A 36 5.25 6.56 -12.44
C ASN A 36 5.53 5.07 -12.12
N GLU A 37 6.54 4.49 -12.76
CA GLU A 37 6.97 3.11 -12.53
C GLU A 37 7.72 2.97 -11.20
N ASN A 38 8.38 4.04 -10.73
CA ASN A 38 9.04 4.07 -9.42
C ASN A 38 8.05 3.84 -8.26
N LYS A 39 6.78 4.27 -8.38
CA LYS A 39 5.76 3.96 -7.37
C LYS A 39 5.50 2.46 -7.24
N PHE A 40 5.41 1.76 -8.37
CA PHE A 40 5.27 0.31 -8.38
C PHE A 40 6.51 -0.39 -7.81
N LYS A 41 7.72 0.10 -8.14
CA LYS A 41 8.96 -0.37 -7.53
C LYS A 41 8.91 -0.24 -6.00
N THR A 42 8.53 0.92 -5.47
CA THR A 42 8.41 1.15 -4.02
C THR A 42 7.40 0.20 -3.38
N ALA A 43 6.20 0.08 -3.95
CA ALA A 43 5.18 -0.85 -3.49
C ALA A 43 5.66 -2.31 -3.45
N ILE A 44 6.39 -2.75 -4.47
CA ILE A 44 7.00 -4.09 -4.52
C ILE A 44 8.07 -4.25 -3.44
N ILE A 45 8.92 -3.26 -3.22
CA ILE A 45 9.93 -3.30 -2.16
C ILE A 45 9.28 -3.48 -0.78
N GLU A 46 8.20 -2.75 -0.50
CA GLU A 46 7.48 -2.87 0.76
C GLU A 46 6.83 -4.25 0.93
N MET A 47 6.25 -4.81 -0.14
CA MET A 47 5.77 -6.19 -0.14
C MET A 47 6.88 -7.20 0.15
N VAL A 48 8.04 -7.09 -0.52
CA VAL A 48 9.19 -7.98 -0.30
C VAL A 48 9.65 -7.96 1.16
N ARG A 49 9.60 -6.79 1.82
CA ARG A 49 9.94 -6.63 3.24
C ARG A 49 8.92 -7.29 4.17
N LYS A 50 7.63 -7.11 3.91
CA LYS A 50 6.56 -7.44 4.87
C LYS A 50 5.93 -8.82 4.69
N LEU A 51 5.84 -9.33 3.46
CA LEU A 51 5.09 -10.54 3.16
C LEU A 51 5.82 -11.82 3.63
N PRO A 52 5.08 -12.82 4.12
CA PRO A 52 5.63 -14.14 4.40
C PRO A 52 6.11 -14.80 3.09
N ARG A 53 7.15 -15.64 3.17
CA ARG A 53 7.67 -16.39 2.00
C ARG A 53 6.78 -17.56 1.61
N VAL A 54 6.06 -18.10 2.60
CA VAL A 54 5.21 -19.28 2.47
C VAL A 54 3.78 -18.85 2.78
N SER A 55 2.82 -19.50 2.11
CA SER A 55 1.41 -19.34 2.44
C SER A 55 1.18 -19.75 3.90
N ILE A 56 0.44 -18.92 4.62
CA ILE A 56 -0.08 -19.22 5.95
C ILE A 56 -1.38 -19.99 5.74
N ALA A 57 -1.57 -21.09 6.47
CA ALA A 57 -2.72 -21.97 6.29
C ALA A 57 -3.94 -21.47 7.08
N GLU A 58 -3.70 -20.72 8.15
CA GLU A 58 -4.69 -20.10 9.00
C GLU A 58 -5.43 -18.97 8.28
N ASP A 59 -6.71 -18.81 8.63
CA ASP A 59 -7.51 -17.70 8.14
C ASP A 59 -6.94 -16.36 8.63
N THR A 60 -6.78 -15.44 7.68
CA THR A 60 -6.32 -14.08 7.97
C THR A 60 -7.52 -13.22 8.34
N ASN A 61 -7.52 -12.66 9.55
CA ASN A 61 -8.56 -11.69 9.95
C ASN A 61 -8.38 -10.35 9.22
N GLU A 62 -9.41 -9.50 9.24
CA GLU A 62 -9.41 -8.21 8.51
C GLU A 62 -8.26 -7.28 8.89
N PHE A 63 -7.88 -7.24 10.17
CA PHE A 63 -6.79 -6.40 10.66
C PHE A 63 -5.43 -6.89 10.14
N GLU A 64 -5.19 -8.20 10.16
CA GLU A 64 -3.99 -8.79 9.61
C GLU A 64 -3.95 -8.63 8.07
N LEU A 65 -5.07 -8.87 7.39
CA LEU A 65 -5.20 -8.67 5.94
C LEU A 65 -4.79 -7.24 5.57
N SER A 66 -5.37 -6.26 6.27
CA SER A 66 -5.10 -4.85 6.06
C SER A 66 -3.65 -4.49 6.32
N THR A 67 -3.09 -4.85 7.49
CA THR A 67 -1.77 -4.35 7.92
C THR A 67 -0.57 -5.15 7.41
N ARG A 68 -0.74 -6.45 7.14
CA ARG A 68 0.34 -7.33 6.67
C ARG A 68 0.43 -7.36 5.14
N TYR A 69 -0.71 -7.36 4.45
CA TYR A 69 -0.77 -7.63 3.02
C TYR A 69 -1.10 -6.39 2.20
N ILE A 70 -2.18 -5.67 2.57
CA ILE A 70 -2.69 -4.55 1.76
C ILE A 70 -1.90 -3.26 2.01
N ASP A 71 -1.65 -2.91 3.27
CA ASP A 71 -0.97 -1.68 3.70
C ASP A 71 0.41 -1.49 3.04
N PRO A 72 1.33 -2.49 3.05
CA PRO A 72 2.65 -2.29 2.44
C PRO A 72 2.57 -1.93 0.95
N PHE A 73 1.64 -2.54 0.22
CA PHE A 73 1.47 -2.28 -1.20
C PHE A 73 0.85 -0.90 -1.45
N LEU A 74 -0.25 -0.58 -0.76
CA LEU A 74 -0.95 0.68 -1.00
C LEU A 74 -0.15 1.89 -0.50
N CYS A 75 0.53 1.79 0.65
CA CYS A 75 1.42 2.85 1.13
C CYS A 75 2.55 3.09 0.12
N GLY A 76 3.21 2.05 -0.39
CA GLY A 76 4.25 2.22 -1.39
C GLY A 76 3.78 2.83 -2.73
N LEU A 77 2.48 2.74 -3.06
CA LEU A 77 1.88 3.37 -4.24
C LEU A 77 1.44 4.82 -4.01
N PHE A 78 0.81 5.09 -2.87
CA PHE A 78 0.03 6.31 -2.64
C PHE A 78 0.66 7.27 -1.64
N ASP A 79 1.53 6.81 -0.75
CA ASP A 79 2.26 7.70 0.15
C ASP A 79 3.26 8.53 -0.65
N ASP A 80 3.25 9.82 -0.35
CA ASP A 80 4.27 10.77 -0.78
C ASP A 80 4.45 11.77 0.36
N PRO A 81 5.17 11.38 1.43
CA PRO A 81 5.33 12.22 2.62
C PRO A 81 5.98 13.56 2.30
N ASP A 82 6.85 13.62 1.28
CA ASP A 82 7.48 14.85 0.80
C ASP A 82 6.45 15.84 0.22
N LYS A 83 5.35 15.34 -0.36
CA LYS A 83 4.20 16.14 -0.78
C LYS A 83 3.09 16.20 0.26
N GLY A 84 3.31 15.64 1.44
CA GLY A 84 2.33 15.54 2.51
C GLY A 84 1.13 14.66 2.16
N ILE A 85 1.26 13.71 1.24
CA ILE A 85 0.19 12.77 0.86
C ILE A 85 0.37 11.48 1.67
N PHE A 86 -0.70 11.06 2.33
CA PHE A 86 -0.70 9.88 3.20
C PHE A 86 -1.93 9.02 2.94
N LEU A 87 -1.71 7.72 2.78
CA LEU A 87 -2.69 6.69 2.97
C LEU A 87 -2.89 6.44 4.46
N ARG A 88 -4.15 6.32 4.86
CA ARG A 88 -4.55 6.28 6.26
C ARG A 88 -5.66 5.27 6.43
N TRP A 89 -5.45 4.30 7.31
CA TRP A 89 -6.54 3.47 7.84
C TRP A 89 -7.33 4.28 8.87
N THR A 90 -8.63 4.41 8.68
CA THR A 90 -9.49 5.26 9.50
C THR A 90 -10.77 4.54 9.89
N ASN A 91 -11.11 4.56 11.18
CA ASN A 91 -12.45 4.16 11.67
C ASN A 91 -13.39 5.36 11.81
N GLU A 92 -13.02 6.49 11.19
CA GLU A 92 -13.65 7.78 11.38
C GLU A 92 -14.45 8.21 10.15
N THR A 93 -15.52 8.97 10.37
CA THR A 93 -16.27 9.63 9.30
C THR A 93 -15.37 10.58 8.53
N THR A 94 -15.49 10.54 7.20
CA THR A 94 -14.64 11.32 6.28
C THR A 94 -14.76 12.83 6.51
N LEU A 95 -13.72 13.59 6.14
CA LEU A 95 -13.72 15.05 6.29
C LEU A 95 -14.90 15.71 5.54
N GLU A 96 -15.25 15.18 4.38
CA GLU A 96 -16.35 15.71 3.56
C GLU A 96 -17.73 15.36 4.14
N ALA A 97 -17.91 14.14 4.67
CA ALA A 97 -19.14 13.77 5.36
C ALA A 97 -19.35 14.59 6.65
N ARG A 98 -18.29 15.04 7.33
CA ARG A 98 -18.40 15.97 8.48
C ARG A 98 -18.86 17.38 8.09
N LYS A 99 -18.67 17.80 6.84
CA LYS A 99 -19.01 19.16 6.37
C LYS A 99 -20.46 19.29 5.91
N HIS A 100 -21.17 18.19 5.69
CA HIS A 100 -22.53 18.20 5.17
C HIS A 100 -23.48 17.45 6.11
N GLU A 101 -24.34 18.18 6.82
CA GLU A 101 -25.44 17.58 7.60
C GLU A 101 -26.33 16.76 6.66
N GLY A 102 -26.40 15.44 6.89
CA GLY A 102 -27.20 14.51 6.10
C GLY A 102 -26.41 13.54 5.21
N PHE A 103 -25.09 13.69 5.06
CA PHE A 103 -24.27 12.68 4.39
C PHE A 103 -23.89 11.53 5.33
N SER A 104 -24.45 10.36 4.99
CA SER A 104 -24.05 8.98 5.27
C SER A 104 -23.13 8.66 6.47
N THR A 105 -23.54 7.65 7.25
CA THR A 105 -22.72 6.91 8.23
C THR A 105 -21.53 6.14 7.62
N ILE A 106 -21.29 6.23 6.30
CA ILE A 106 -20.20 5.53 5.61
C ILE A 106 -18.84 5.98 6.16
N ARG A 107 -18.12 5.01 6.70
CA ARG A 107 -16.78 5.12 7.26
C ARG A 107 -15.87 4.24 6.41
N PRO A 108 -15.14 4.81 5.44
CA PRO A 108 -14.22 4.03 4.65
C PRO A 108 -13.08 3.53 5.52
N ASN A 109 -12.72 2.26 5.37
CA ASN A 109 -11.59 1.67 6.08
C ASN A 109 -10.28 2.41 5.80
N LEU A 110 -10.11 2.94 4.57
CA LEU A 110 -8.92 3.69 4.19
C LEU A 110 -9.24 5.00 3.43
N THR A 111 -8.38 5.99 3.62
CA THR A 111 -8.42 7.28 2.93
C THR A 111 -7.04 7.69 2.45
N ILE A 112 -6.97 8.39 1.32
CA ILE A 112 -5.73 9.02 0.84
C ILE A 112 -5.91 10.53 1.00
N SER A 113 -5.15 11.16 1.88
CA SER A 113 -5.34 12.57 2.25
C SER A 113 -4.05 13.37 2.19
N SER A 114 -4.17 14.67 1.90
CA SER A 114 -3.06 15.62 2.09
C SER A 114 -3.06 16.22 3.50
N LEU A 115 -1.87 16.34 4.07
CA LEU A 115 -1.57 17.10 5.27
C LEU A 115 -1.08 18.50 4.89
N HIS A 116 -1.61 19.52 5.53
CA HIS A 116 -1.13 20.90 5.38
C HIS A 116 -0.95 21.53 6.76
N GLY A 117 0.31 21.75 7.15
CA GLY A 117 0.65 22.11 8.52
C GLY A 117 0.29 20.98 9.49
N MET A 118 -0.57 21.28 10.47
CA MET A 118 -0.99 20.31 11.50
C MET A 118 -2.37 19.69 11.22
N LYS A 119 -2.98 19.94 10.04
CA LYS A 119 -4.35 19.52 9.73
C LYS A 119 -4.45 18.82 8.39
N TRP A 120 -5.34 17.82 8.32
CA TRP A 120 -5.75 17.19 7.06
C TRP A 120 -6.56 18.19 6.24
N LYS A 121 -6.17 18.37 4.98
CA LYS A 121 -6.74 19.42 4.11
C LYS A 121 -7.73 18.88 3.10
N MET A 122 -7.34 17.85 2.35
CA MET A 122 -8.11 17.31 1.22
C MET A 122 -7.97 15.80 1.16
N THR A 123 -9.06 15.12 0.81
CA THR A 123 -9.07 13.68 0.53
C THR A 123 -9.08 13.44 -0.98
N TYR A 124 -8.16 12.61 -1.47
CA TYR A 124 -8.02 12.23 -2.88
C TYR A 124 -8.75 10.93 -3.22
N GLY A 125 -8.98 10.07 -2.24
CA GLY A 125 -9.61 8.78 -2.45
C GLY A 125 -10.05 8.10 -1.16
N TYR A 126 -10.95 7.14 -1.33
CA TYR A 126 -11.52 6.30 -0.29
C TYR A 126 -11.39 4.83 -0.71
N GLY A 127 -11.27 3.93 0.25
CA GLY A 127 -11.26 2.50 -0.03
C GLY A 127 -11.83 1.67 1.12
N GLU A 128 -12.22 0.45 0.76
CA GLU A 128 -12.76 -0.56 1.66
C GLU A 128 -11.93 -1.82 1.50
N ALA A 129 -11.53 -2.44 2.61
CA ALA A 129 -10.89 -3.73 2.63
C ALA A 129 -11.79 -4.69 3.39
N LYS A 130 -12.10 -5.84 2.80
CA LYS A 130 -12.92 -6.88 3.44
C LYS A 130 -12.26 -8.23 3.23
N SER A 131 -12.43 -9.11 4.22
CA SER A 131 -12.05 -10.50 4.02
C SER A 131 -13.02 -11.15 3.02
N ALA A 132 -12.52 -12.08 2.20
CA ALA A 132 -13.34 -12.82 1.24
C ALA A 132 -14.43 -13.70 1.91
N ALA A 133 -14.28 -13.96 3.22
CA ALA A 133 -15.21 -14.76 4.01
C ALA A 133 -16.39 -13.95 4.60
N GLN A 134 -16.49 -12.64 4.33
CA GLN A 134 -17.56 -11.75 4.82
C GLN A 134 -18.65 -11.47 3.79
#